data_AF-A0A357LD23-F1
#
_entry.id   AF-A0A357LD23-F1
#
_cell.length_a   1.000
_cell.length_b   1.000
_cell.length_c   1.000
_cell.angle_alpha   90.00
_cell.angle_beta   90.00
_cell.angle_gamma   90.00
#
_symmetry.space_group_name_H-M   'P 1'
#
loop_
_entity.id
_entity.type
_entity.pdbx_description
1 polymer ?
#
loop_
_entity_poly.entity_id
_entity_poly.type
_entity_poly.pdbx_seq_one_letter_code
_entity_poly.pdbx_strand_id
1 'polypeptide(L)'
;SRTDTFGLVNVEALACGVPVAAYPVRGPLEILDGAPAGCGAMNEDLRQACLDAYAKRDPEACRKWAERFSWDAASRQFIANLEMPGFD
;
A
#
# COMPACT_ATOMS: atom_id res chain seq x y z
N SER A 1 -12.98 -0.68 -2.81
CA SER A 1 -13.59 0.60 -3.24
C SER A 1 -13.02 0.99 -4.60
N ARG A 2 -13.74 1.76 -5.43
CA ARG A 2 -13.20 2.34 -6.67
C ARG A 2 -12.70 3.79 -6.50
N THR A 3 -12.98 4.40 -5.35
CA THR A 3 -12.80 5.85 -5.13
C THR A 3 -12.16 6.16 -3.78
N ASP A 4 -11.37 5.22 -3.26
CA ASP A 4 -10.58 5.48 -2.05
C ASP A 4 -9.38 6.36 -2.40
N THR A 5 -9.12 7.40 -1.61
CA THR A 5 -8.05 8.36 -1.88
C THR A 5 -6.68 7.69 -1.74
N PHE A 6 -6.46 7.01 -0.62
CA PHE A 6 -5.23 6.26 -0.33
C PHE A 6 -5.58 4.86 0.16
N GLY A 7 -6.45 4.77 1.17
CA GLY A 7 -6.87 3.50 1.76
C GLY A 7 -5.92 2.99 2.82
N LEU A 8 -5.81 3.73 3.93
CA LEU A 8 -4.99 3.37 5.10
C LEU A 8 -5.27 1.95 5.61
N VAL A 9 -6.52 1.50 5.52
CA VAL A 9 -6.92 0.13 5.89
C VAL A 9 -6.16 -0.95 5.10
N ASN A 10 -5.71 -0.67 3.89
CA ASN A 10 -4.87 -1.60 3.13
C ASN A 10 -3.46 -1.69 3.75
N VAL A 11 -2.88 -0.56 4.18
CA VAL A 11 -1.59 -0.55 4.89
C VAL A 11 -1.70 -1.27 6.23
N GLU A 12 -2.80 -1.05 6.97
CA GLU A 12 -3.07 -1.71 8.24
C GLU A 12 -3.20 -3.24 8.08
N ALA A 13 -3.88 -3.70 7.02
CA ALA A 13 -3.98 -5.11 6.69
C ALA A 13 -2.59 -5.72 6.43
N LEU A 14 -1.75 -5.04 5.63
CA LEU A 14 -0.39 -5.48 5.35
C LEU A 14 0.48 -5.50 6.62
N ALA A 15 0.34 -4.50 7.49
CA ALA A 15 1.03 -4.46 8.80
C ALA A 15 0.60 -5.62 9.72
N CYS A 16 -0.63 -6.11 9.59
CA CYS A 16 -1.11 -7.32 10.27
C CYS A 16 -0.67 -8.63 9.58
N GLY A 17 0.06 -8.56 8.47
CA GLY A 17 0.47 -9.73 7.68
C GLY A 17 -0.64 -10.30 6.79
N VAL A 18 -1.65 -9.49 6.46
CA VAL A 18 -2.81 -9.89 5.65
C VAL A 18 -2.66 -9.33 4.24
N PRO A 19 -2.64 -10.17 3.19
CA PRO A 19 -2.52 -9.70 1.82
C PRO A 19 -3.80 -8.97 1.37
N VAL A 20 -3.64 -7.97 0.51
CA VAL A 20 -4.75 -7.13 0.04
C VAL A 20 -5.20 -7.55 -1.36
N ALA A 21 -6.51 -7.68 -1.56
CA ALA A 21 -7.12 -7.83 -2.88
C ALA A 21 -7.94 -6.57 -3.20
N ALA A 22 -7.69 -5.94 -4.34
CA ALA A 22 -8.31 -4.66 -4.67
C ALA A 22 -8.55 -4.44 -6.17
N TYR A 23 -9.30 -3.40 -6.52
CA TYR A 23 -9.37 -2.90 -7.89
C TYR A 23 -8.11 -2.08 -8.23
N PRO A 24 -7.66 -2.05 -9.48
CA PRO A 24 -6.47 -1.31 -9.91
C PRO A 24 -6.79 0.19 -10.10
N VAL A 25 -7.15 0.86 -8.99
CA VAL A 25 -7.47 2.30 -8.94
C VAL A 25 -6.48 3.01 -8.01
N ARG A 26 -6.49 4.36 -7.99
CA ARG A 26 -5.45 5.20 -7.35
C ARG A 26 -5.01 4.72 -5.96
N GLY A 27 -5.93 4.60 -4.98
CA GLY A 27 -5.54 4.23 -3.61
C GLY A 27 -4.76 2.89 -3.52
N PRO A 28 -5.33 1.75 -3.96
CA PRO A 28 -4.60 0.48 -4.00
C PRO A 28 -3.32 0.50 -4.84
N LEU A 29 -3.27 1.25 -5.95
CA LEU A 29 -2.06 1.40 -6.76
C LEU A 29 -0.93 2.07 -5.94
N GLU A 30 -1.23 3.14 -5.21
CA GLU A 30 -0.24 3.83 -4.37
C GLU A 30 0.35 2.95 -3.26
N ILE A 31 -0.33 1.85 -2.90
CA ILE A 31 0.10 0.93 -1.84
C ILE A 31 0.74 -0.34 -2.41
N LEU A 32 0.16 -0.95 -3.45
CA LEU A 32 0.56 -2.27 -3.95
C LEU A 32 1.47 -2.22 -5.19
N ASP A 33 1.62 -1.07 -5.85
CA ASP A 33 2.52 -0.96 -7.00
C ASP A 33 3.99 -1.18 -6.56
N GLY A 34 4.68 -2.06 -7.27
CA GLY A 34 6.02 -2.54 -6.90
C GLY A 34 6.09 -3.42 -5.64
N ALA A 35 4.97 -3.76 -5.01
CA ALA A 35 4.96 -4.65 -3.86
C ALA A 35 5.32 -6.09 -4.25
N PRO A 36 5.95 -6.88 -3.36
CA PRO A 36 6.11 -8.31 -3.56
C PRO A 36 4.77 -8.98 -3.84
N ALA A 37 4.75 -9.98 -4.72
CA ALA A 37 3.52 -10.66 -5.14
C ALA A 37 2.75 -11.31 -3.97
N GLY A 38 3.41 -11.58 -2.84
CA GLY A 38 2.76 -12.09 -1.63
C GLY A 38 2.05 -11.04 -0.77
N CYS A 39 2.17 -9.75 -1.11
CA CYS A 39 1.46 -8.66 -0.43
C CYS A 39 0.01 -8.50 -0.91
N GLY A 40 -0.32 -9.00 -2.09
CA GLY A 40 -1.66 -8.81 -2.63
C GLY A 40 -1.74 -8.90 -4.14
N ALA A 41 -2.93 -8.63 -4.66
CA ALA A 41 -3.21 -8.59 -6.08
C ALA A 41 -4.26 -7.53 -6.40
N MET A 42 -4.15 -6.94 -7.60
CA MET A 42 -5.15 -6.03 -8.14
C MET A 42 -5.75 -6.59 -9.42
N ASN A 43 -7.06 -6.49 -9.58
CA ASN A 43 -7.77 -6.91 -10.79
C ASN A 43 -9.13 -6.19 -10.91
N GLU A 44 -9.61 -5.98 -12.14
CA GLU A 44 -10.97 -5.47 -12.38
C GLU A 44 -12.06 -6.48 -11.98
N ASP A 45 -11.73 -7.77 -11.97
CA ASP A 45 -12.50 -8.81 -11.29
C ASP A 45 -11.95 -9.03 -9.88
N LEU A 46 -12.67 -8.51 -8.89
CA LEU A 46 -12.28 -8.63 -7.49
C LEU A 46 -12.20 -10.09 -7.02
N ARG A 47 -12.99 -11.01 -7.61
CA ARG A 47 -12.89 -12.43 -7.30
C ARG A 47 -11.52 -12.98 -7.69
N GLN A 48 -11.03 -12.61 -8.86
CA GLN A 48 -9.69 -13.01 -9.33
C GLN A 48 -8.60 -12.44 -8.42
N ALA A 49 -8.70 -11.15 -8.06
CA ALA A 49 -7.77 -10.53 -7.11
C ALA A 49 -7.72 -11.27 -5.76
N CYS A 50 -8.87 -11.67 -5.21
CA CYS A 50 -8.94 -12.44 -3.96
C CYS A 50 -8.25 -13.80 -4.08
N LEU A 51 -8.48 -14.53 -5.17
CA LEU A 51 -7.87 -15.84 -5.40
C LEU A 51 -6.35 -15.72 -5.56
N ASP A 52 -5.88 -14.73 -6.31
CA ASP A 52 -4.44 -14.50 -6.53
C ASP A 52 -3.73 -14.08 -5.25
N ALA A 53 -4.32 -13.15 -4.48
CA ALA A 53 -3.80 -12.71 -3.19
C ALA A 53 -3.72 -13.89 -2.20
N TYR A 54 -4.75 -14.75 -2.16
CA TYR A 54 -4.74 -15.95 -1.31
C TYR A 54 -3.68 -16.96 -1.73
N ALA A 55 -3.54 -17.22 -3.03
CA ALA A 55 -2.62 -18.22 -3.57
C ALA A 55 -1.14 -17.84 -3.35
N LYS A 56 -0.81 -16.55 -3.42
CA LYS A 56 0.57 -16.05 -3.33
C LYS A 56 0.96 -15.53 -1.95
N ARG A 57 0.01 -15.51 -1.00
CA ARG A 57 0.14 -14.82 0.30
C ARG A 57 1.47 -15.10 1.00
N ASP A 58 2.09 -14.03 1.47
CA ASP A 58 3.27 -14.06 2.32
C ASP A 58 3.11 -13.02 3.45
N PRO A 59 2.70 -13.45 4.66
CA PRO A 59 2.52 -12.54 5.79
C PRO A 59 3.78 -11.76 6.19
N GLU A 60 4.98 -12.32 5.97
CA GLU A 60 6.22 -11.63 6.30
C GLU A 60 6.53 -10.54 5.28
N ALA A 61 6.34 -10.83 3.98
CA ALA A 61 6.44 -9.82 2.94
C ALA A 61 5.45 -8.67 3.14
N CYS A 62 4.20 -8.99 3.53
CA CYS A 62 3.19 -7.99 3.86
C CYS A 62 3.69 -7.01 4.94
N ARG A 63 4.18 -7.54 6.07
CA ARG A 63 4.67 -6.72 7.17
C ARG A 63 5.88 -5.85 6.76
N LYS A 64 6.86 -6.45 6.11
CA LYS A 64 8.06 -5.75 5.60
C LYS A 64 7.70 -4.63 4.62
N TRP A 65 6.70 -4.85 3.77
CA TRP A 65 6.23 -3.83 2.84
C TRP A 65 5.51 -2.69 3.57
N ALA A 66 4.67 -3.01 4.56
CA ALA A 66 3.94 -2.04 5.36
C ALA A 66 4.86 -1.08 6.15
N GLU A 67 6.03 -1.52 6.60
CA GLU A 67 7.02 -0.71 7.32
C GLU A 67 7.50 0.53 6.54
N ARG A 68 7.33 0.54 5.21
CA ARG A 68 7.66 1.69 4.36
C ARG A 68 6.66 2.85 4.50
N PHE A 69 5.46 2.57 5.00
CA PHE A 69 4.38 3.53 5.20
C PHE A 69 4.30 3.93 6.67
N SER A 70 5.30 4.71 7.13
CA SER A 70 5.41 5.14 8.52
C SER A 70 5.17 6.64 8.69
N TRP A 71 4.79 7.04 9.90
CA TRP A 71 4.65 8.45 10.26
C TRP A 71 5.98 9.21 10.15
N ASP A 72 7.11 8.57 10.43
CA ASP A 72 8.44 9.17 10.25
C ASP A 72 8.67 9.47 8.75
N ALA A 73 8.43 8.50 7.87
CA ALA A 73 8.60 8.67 6.43
C ALA A 73 7.67 9.77 5.87
N ALA A 74 6.40 9.77 6.26
CA ALA A 74 5.44 10.80 5.87
C ALA A 74 5.86 12.19 6.35
N SER A 75 6.34 12.30 7.60
CA SER A 75 6.81 13.57 8.17
C SER A 75 8.05 14.10 7.45
N ARG A 76 9.00 13.22 7.09
CA ARG A 76 10.18 13.60 6.29
C ARG A 76 9.79 14.07 4.89
N GLN A 77 8.87 13.38 4.23
CA GLN A 77 8.35 13.80 2.93
C GLN A 77 7.65 15.15 3.02
N PHE A 78 6.85 15.38 4.06
CA PHE A 78 6.22 16.67 4.29
C PHE A 78 7.25 17.80 4.44
N ILE A 79 8.23 17.64 5.33
CA ILE A 79 9.30 18.63 5.55
C ILE A 79 10.08 18.92 4.26
N ALA A 80 10.43 17.89 3.50
CA ALA A 80 11.18 18.06 2.25
C ALA A 80 10.41 18.82 1.16
N ASN A 81 9.08 18.85 1.22
CA ASN A 81 8.22 19.56 0.28
C ASN A 81 7.81 20.96 0.76
N LEU A 82 8.19 21.35 1.98
CA LEU A 82 8.05 22.74 2.41
C LEU A 82 9.14 23.55 1.70
N GLU A 83 8.75 24.51 0.87
CA GLU A 83 9.65 25.63 0.61
C GLU A 83 9.99 26.27 1.96
N MET A 84 11.27 26.44 2.25
CA MET A 84 11.72 27.25 3.39
C MET A 84 12.17 28.60 2.83
N PRO A 85 11.29 29.62 2.77
CA PRO A 85 11.73 30.97 2.41
C PRO A 85 12.81 31.43 3.40
N GLY A 86 13.99 31.80 2.89
CA GLY A 86 15.11 32.33 3.69
C GLY A 86 16.09 31.28 4.25
N PHE A 87 16.20 30.11 3.62
CA PHE A 87 17.30 29.16 3.87
C PHE A 87 18.29 29.18 2.69
N ASP A 88 18.84 30.36 2.45
CA ASP A 88 20.07 30.64 1.69
C ASP A 88 21.25 30.90 2.62
#